data_AF-A0A315XLV1-F1
#
_entry.id   AF-A0A315XLV1-F1
#
_cell.length_a   1.000
_cell.length_b   1.000
_cell.length_c   1.000
_cell.angle_alpha   90.00
_cell.angle_beta   90.00
_cell.angle_gamma   90.00
#
_symmetry.space_group_name_H-M   'P 1'
#
loop_
_entity.id
_entity.type
_entity.pdbx_description
1 polymer ?
#
loop_
_entity_poly.entity_id
_entity_poly.type
_entity_poly.pdbx_seq_one_letter_code
_entity_poly.pdbx_strand_id
1 'polypeptide(L)'
;MSKYPMDYEEYEKRVIELFLDPYPKGKREVVTDRLECALKKDPNLIRGLYAESCFRYDHPEIYGKNCKKVFGDYLLESIPVNFLHMTLGGGFD
;
A
#
# COMPACT_ATOMS: atom_id res chain seq x y z
N MET A 1 -13.78 -16.64 9.48
CA MET A 1 -13.93 -15.28 8.91
C MET A 1 -12.71 -14.46 9.31
N SER A 2 -12.11 -13.72 8.37
CA SER A 2 -11.00 -12.82 8.67
C SER A 2 -11.47 -11.68 9.57
N LYS A 3 -10.62 -11.23 10.50
CA LYS A 3 -10.87 -10.07 11.37
C LYS A 3 -10.91 -8.76 10.58
N TYR A 4 -10.24 -8.73 9.43
CA TYR A 4 -10.05 -7.56 8.59
C TYR A 4 -10.84 -7.68 7.28
N PRO A 5 -11.24 -6.55 6.66
CA PRO A 5 -11.90 -6.52 5.36
C PRO A 5 -11.11 -7.13 4.20
N MET A 6 -9.79 -7.24 4.33
CA MET A 6 -8.92 -7.94 3.40
C MET A 6 -7.82 -8.66 4.16
N ASP A 7 -7.40 -9.82 3.67
CA ASP A 7 -6.19 -10.48 4.14
C ASP A 7 -4.93 -9.86 3.53
N TYR A 8 -3.76 -10.43 3.84
CA TYR A 8 -2.49 -9.90 3.35
C TYR A 8 -2.35 -10.00 1.82
N GLU A 9 -2.80 -11.10 1.21
CA GLU A 9 -2.64 -11.34 -0.23
C GLU A 9 -3.56 -10.39 -1.02
N GLU A 10 -4.79 -10.22 -0.55
CA GLU A 10 -5.74 -9.24 -1.08
C GLU A 10 -5.22 -7.80 -0.94
N TYR A 11 -4.66 -7.47 0.23
CA TYR A 11 -4.05 -6.16 0.51
C TYR A 11 -2.85 -5.87 -0.40
N GLU A 12 -1.91 -6.81 -0.49
CA GLU A 12 -0.71 -6.68 -1.29
C GLU A 12 -1.06 -6.45 -2.75
N LYS A 13 -1.96 -7.28 -3.29
CA LYS A 13 -2.45 -7.12 -4.66
C LYS A 13 -3.09 -5.74 -4.87
N ARG A 14 -3.98 -5.31 -3.97
CA ARG A 14 -4.70 -4.04 -4.13
C ARG A 14 -3.77 -2.82 -4.04
N VAL A 15 -2.81 -2.84 -3.12
CA VAL A 15 -1.82 -1.76 -2.98
C VAL A 15 -0.92 -1.67 -4.21
N ILE A 16 -0.47 -2.80 -4.76
CA ILE A 16 0.34 -2.82 -5.98
C ILE A 16 -0.46 -2.31 -7.18
N GLU A 17 -1.71 -2.73 -7.34
CA GLU A 17 -2.59 -2.23 -8.41
C GLU A 17 -2.74 -0.71 -8.34
N LEU A 18 -3.11 -0.18 -7.17
CA LEU A 18 -3.27 1.26 -6.95
C LEU A 18 -1.96 2.05 -7.13
N PHE A 19 -0.84 1.46 -6.75
CA PHE A 19 0.48 2.06 -6.95
C PHE A 19 0.86 2.18 -8.43
N LEU A 20 0.52 1.18 -9.25
CA LEU A 20 0.87 1.15 -10.68
C LEU A 20 -0.15 1.86 -11.59
N ASP A 21 -1.38 2.09 -11.10
CA ASP A 21 -2.48 2.69 -11.86
C ASP A 21 -2.13 4.04 -12.50
N PRO A 22 -1.48 5.01 -11.80
CA PRO A 22 -1.20 6.34 -12.36
C PRO A 22 -0.15 6.34 -13.48
N TYR A 23 0.62 5.25 -13.64
CA TYR A 23 1.74 5.21 -14.56
C TYR A 23 1.31 4.71 -15.95
N PRO A 24 1.59 5.47 -17.04
CA PRO A 24 1.37 4.99 -18.40
C PRO A 24 2.31 3.82 -18.71
N LYS A 25 1.96 3.00 -19.70
CA LYS A 25 2.66 1.75 -20.04
C LYS A 25 4.20 1.87 -20.05
N GLY A 26 4.75 2.91 -20.69
CA GLY A 26 6.21 3.10 -20.77
C GLY A 26 6.90 3.46 -19.45
N LYS A 27 6.18 4.06 -18.48
CA LYS A 27 6.71 4.33 -17.13
C LYS A 27 6.39 3.19 -16.15
N ARG A 28 5.34 2.42 -16.42
CA ARG A 28 4.91 1.31 -15.57
C ARG A 28 5.99 0.25 -15.41
N GLU A 29 6.68 -0.13 -16.48
CA GLU A 29 7.78 -1.12 -16.44
C GLU A 29 8.89 -0.67 -15.48
N VAL A 30 9.37 0.57 -15.61
CA VAL A 30 10.42 1.14 -14.74
C VAL A 30 9.98 1.14 -13.26
N VAL A 31 8.72 1.48 -12.99
CA VAL A 31 8.19 1.53 -11.63
C VAL A 31 7.98 0.13 -11.05
N THR A 32 7.54 -0.83 -11.87
CA THR A 32 7.49 -2.25 -11.50
C THR A 32 8.87 -2.77 -11.12
N ASP A 33 9.90 -2.50 -11.93
CA ASP A 33 11.28 -2.92 -11.63
C ASP A 33 11.78 -2.35 -10.30
N ARG A 34 11.46 -1.07 -10.02
CA ARG A 34 11.80 -0.44 -8.73
C ARG A 34 11.09 -1.10 -7.57
N LEU A 35 9.80 -1.42 -7.72
CA LEU A 35 9.03 -2.15 -6.71
C LEU A 35 9.63 -3.54 -6.46
N GLU A 36 9.91 -4.31 -7.50
CA GLU A 36 10.54 -5.63 -7.36
C GLU A 36 11.91 -5.54 -6.68
N CYS A 37 12.72 -4.54 -7.03
CA CYS A 37 14.01 -4.31 -6.38
C CYS A 37 13.85 -3.94 -4.90
N ALA A 38 12.84 -3.14 -4.55
CA ALA A 38 12.53 -2.80 -3.18
C ALA A 38 12.09 -4.04 -2.39
N LEU A 39 11.20 -4.87 -2.95
CA LEU A 39 10.73 -6.10 -2.31
C LEU A 39 11.83 -7.16 -2.17
N LYS A 40 12.83 -7.19 -3.07
CA LYS A 40 14.02 -8.03 -2.92
C LYS A 40 14.92 -7.56 -1.76
N LYS A 41 15.01 -6.24 -1.54
CA LYS A 41 15.82 -5.65 -0.45
C LYS A 41 15.10 -5.75 0.89
N ASP A 42 13.80 -5.50 0.89
CA ASP A 42 12.92 -5.60 2.04
C ASP A 42 11.63 -6.36 1.67
N PRO A 43 11.62 -7.69 1.84
CA PRO A 43 10.44 -8.51 1.60
C PRO A 43 9.27 -8.19 2.52
N ASN A 44 9.50 -7.43 3.60
CA ASN A 44 8.47 -7.06 4.56
C ASN A 44 7.90 -5.66 4.30
N LEU A 45 8.32 -4.95 3.25
CA LEU A 45 7.89 -3.59 2.96
C LEU A 45 6.36 -3.45 2.98
N ILE A 46 5.66 -4.24 2.16
CA ILE A 46 4.19 -4.21 2.08
C ILE A 46 3.55 -4.87 3.30
N ARG A 47 4.20 -5.89 3.88
CA ARG A 47 3.74 -6.55 5.10
C ARG A 47 3.73 -5.61 6.32
N GLY A 48 4.68 -4.69 6.39
CA GLY A 48 4.72 -3.62 7.39
C GLY A 48 3.56 -2.65 7.22
N LEU A 49 3.26 -2.25 5.98
CA LEU A 49 2.09 -1.41 5.67
C LEU A 49 0.76 -2.10 6.01
N TYR A 50 0.66 -3.40 5.76
CA TYR A 50 -0.49 -4.20 6.17
C TYR A 50 -0.62 -4.26 7.71
N ALA A 51 0.48 -4.46 8.42
CA ALA A 51 0.49 -4.45 9.89
C ALA A 51 0.05 -3.09 10.46
N GLU A 52 0.51 -1.99 9.87
CA GLU A 52 0.06 -0.63 10.24
C GLU A 52 -1.44 -0.44 9.97
N SER A 53 -1.94 -0.94 8.84
CA SER A 53 -3.37 -0.88 8.49
C SER A 53 -4.22 -1.68 9.48
N CYS A 54 -3.76 -2.87 9.87
CA CYS A 54 -4.38 -3.68 10.93
C CYS A 54 -4.40 -2.93 12.28
N PHE A 55 -3.27 -2.34 12.67
CA PHE A 55 -3.16 -1.53 13.88
C PHE A 55 -4.17 -0.37 13.85
N ARG A 56 -4.20 0.40 12.76
CA ARG A 56 -5.18 1.48 12.60
C ARG A 56 -6.62 1.00 12.74
N TYR A 57 -6.94 -0.16 12.14
CA TYR A 57 -8.28 -0.76 12.21
C TYR A 57 -8.70 -1.18 13.63
N ASP A 58 -7.73 -1.64 14.43
CA ASP A 58 -7.93 -2.18 15.77
C ASP A 58 -8.01 -1.12 16.88
N HIS A 59 -7.55 0.10 16.59
CA HIS A 59 -7.37 1.16 17.57
C HIS A 59 -8.31 2.37 17.33
N PRO A 60 -9.66 2.22 17.41
CA PRO A 60 -10.61 3.32 17.26
C PRO A 60 -10.43 4.43 18.31
N GLU A 61 -9.82 4.14 19.46
CA GLU A 61 -9.47 5.12 20.49
C GLU A 61 -8.38 6.10 20.04
N ILE A 62 -7.56 5.70 19.07
CA ILE A 62 -6.51 6.55 18.47
C ILE A 62 -7.03 7.23 17.19
N TYR A 63 -7.68 6.45 16.31
CA TYR A 63 -8.02 6.89 14.95
C TYR A 63 -9.50 7.27 14.76
N GLY A 64 -10.29 7.21 15.83
CA GLY A 64 -11.71 7.49 15.82
C GLY A 64 -12.51 6.55 14.91
N LYS A 65 -13.71 6.97 14.54
CA LYS A 65 -14.65 6.21 13.69
C LYS A 65 -14.12 5.87 12.29
N ASN A 66 -13.04 6.53 11.85
CA ASN A 66 -12.48 6.32 10.51
C ASN A 66 -11.53 5.12 10.44
N CYS A 67 -11.16 4.50 11.58
CA CYS A 67 -10.32 3.29 11.61
C CYS A 67 -10.84 2.17 10.70
N LYS A 68 -12.17 1.99 10.64
CA LYS A 68 -12.82 0.95 9.83
C LYS A 68 -12.74 1.17 8.33
N LYS A 69 -12.32 2.36 7.90
CA LYS A 69 -12.16 2.71 6.49
C LYS A 69 -10.75 2.47 5.96
N VAL A 70 -9.79 2.07 6.80
CA VAL A 70 -8.35 2.00 6.44
C VAL A 70 -8.05 1.06 5.27
N PHE A 71 -8.93 0.09 5.02
CA PHE A 71 -8.85 -0.84 3.88
C PHE A 71 -9.64 -0.39 2.65
N GLY A 72 -10.29 0.78 2.70
CA GLY A 72 -10.94 1.38 1.54
C GLY A 72 -9.92 2.08 0.65
N ASP A 73 -10.11 1.99 -0.67
CA ASP A 73 -9.18 2.49 -1.69
C ASP A 73 -8.68 3.91 -1.41
N TYR A 74 -9.55 4.84 -1.01
CA TYR A 74 -9.15 6.21 -0.64
C TYR A 74 -8.03 6.25 0.42
N LEU A 75 -8.10 5.41 1.46
CA LEU A 75 -7.07 5.36 2.50
C LEU A 75 -5.86 4.49 2.11
N LEU A 76 -6.05 3.49 1.25
CA LEU A 76 -4.94 2.75 0.64
C LEU A 76 -4.12 3.68 -0.27
N GLU A 77 -4.77 4.49 -1.10
CA GLU A 77 -4.15 5.52 -1.94
C GLU A 77 -3.40 6.56 -1.08
N SER A 78 -4.05 7.07 -0.04
CA SER A 78 -3.51 8.16 0.78
C SER A 78 -2.34 7.76 1.68
N ILE A 79 -2.23 6.48 2.07
CA ILE A 79 -1.25 6.03 3.07
C ILE A 79 -0.23 5.06 2.43
N PRO A 80 -0.51 3.75 2.24
CA PRO A 80 0.49 2.82 1.75
C PRO A 80 0.93 3.13 0.31
N VAL A 81 0.01 3.50 -0.58
CA VAL A 81 0.34 3.81 -1.98
C VAL A 81 1.14 5.10 -2.09
N ASN A 82 0.72 6.18 -1.40
CA ASN A 82 1.49 7.42 -1.37
C ASN A 82 2.88 7.21 -0.76
N PHE A 83 3.02 6.37 0.28
CA PHE A 83 4.32 5.98 0.81
C PHE A 83 5.19 5.29 -0.26
N LEU A 84 4.63 4.36 -1.03
CA LEU A 84 5.33 3.72 -2.15
C LEU A 84 5.68 4.73 -3.25
N HIS A 85 4.81 5.67 -3.59
CA HIS A 85 5.12 6.73 -4.56
C HIS A 85 6.25 7.65 -4.08
N MET A 86 6.28 8.03 -2.81
CA MET A 86 7.38 8.83 -2.26
C MET A 86 8.70 8.05 -2.22
N THR A 87 8.65 6.75 -1.93
CA THR A 87 9.84 5.91 -1.74
C THR A 87 10.40 5.36 -3.06
N LEU A 88 9.51 5.03 -4.02
CA LEU A 88 9.82 4.29 -5.25
C LEU A 88 9.45 5.07 -6.51
N GLY A 89 8.47 5.96 -6.41
CA GLY A 89 7.97 6.76 -7.54
C GLY A 89 8.85 7.96 -7.90
N GLY A 90 9.81 8.33 -7.05
CA GLY A 90 10.66 9.51 -7.26
C GLY A 90 11.65 9.41 -8.43
N GLY A 91 11.62 10.45 -9.28
CA GLY A 91 12.74 10.87 -10.14
C GLY A 91 12.50 10.75 -11.65
N PHE A 92 11.76 11.69 -12.24
CA PHE A 92 11.96 12.26 -13.58
C PHE A 92 11.19 13.60 -13.66
N ASP A 93 11.82 14.66 -13.16
CA ASP A 93 11.89 15.91 -13.90
C ASP A 93 13.19 15.89 -14.72
#